data_AF-A0A535Y0P3-F1
#
_entry.id   AF-A0A535Y0P3-F1
#
_cell.length_a   1.000
_cell.length_b   1.000
_cell.length_c   1.000
_cell.angle_alpha   90.00
_cell.angle_beta   90.00
_cell.angle_gamma   90.00
#
_symmetry.space_group_name_H-M   'P 1'
#
loop_
_entity.id
_entity.type
_entity.pdbx_description
1 polymer ?
#
loop_
_entity_poly.entity_id
_entity_poly.type
_entity_poly.pdbx_seq_one_letter_code
_entity_poly.pdbx_strand_id
1 'polypeptide(L)'
;MSNVAVYGSSYNEYLKKYLLIIGQWPMTTLGNDSADLHLLESSDGLVWENELEIEHGGWAAMYGTIVGTGKDPHISGSDFYVYYTYAPTNGWWADSQLARRLVSCKPTVRESTQLTLGVRADPVKVAQNAAITLQTSSGQPVGGATVEVAWSSTSGAGEPTVFALSGVVPPRSRSALVQLNYNERNTGPLVGRVDVTLYDARYGETGAAPRSIPNGDFRQGLVGWSGTARSAFSVAADADGKRGLHVRAAASEFGSLNSPAFTVTPGASYSFEVTARVAAVSRNIGGFAIIFLDAQEVARWTIIFNDTHVVRGVTDASGSLVVPDLPTTGFDIRARYEGDATHRSAAPAFRRD
;
A
#
# COMPACT_ATOMS: atom_id res chain seq x y z
N MET A 1 11.11 2.01 1.11
CA MET A 1 10.72 2.20 2.52
C MET A 1 11.44 3.45 3.00
N SER A 2 10.78 4.38 3.68
CA SER A 2 11.45 5.49 4.35
C SER A 2 11.63 5.15 5.83
N ASN A 3 12.73 5.60 6.43
CA ASN A 3 12.85 5.63 7.88
C ASN A 3 12.27 6.95 8.37
N VAL A 4 11.64 6.90 9.54
CA VAL A 4 11.07 8.07 10.20
C VAL A 4 11.63 8.15 11.61
N ALA A 5 12.08 9.33 12.02
CA ALA A 5 12.42 9.63 13.41
C ALA A 5 11.61 10.80 13.93
N VAL A 6 11.11 10.67 15.15
CA VAL A 6 10.46 11.75 15.89
C VAL A 6 11.52 12.60 16.57
N TYR A 7 11.46 13.93 16.40
CA TYR A 7 12.42 14.84 17.03
C TYR A 7 11.80 15.69 18.14
N GLY A 8 10.58 16.20 17.96
CA GLY A 8 9.96 17.07 18.94
C GLY A 8 8.47 17.22 18.76
N SER A 9 7.78 17.64 19.81
CA SER A 9 6.36 17.95 19.79
C SER A 9 6.05 19.20 20.61
N SER A 10 4.93 19.84 20.29
CA SER A 10 4.37 20.95 21.05
C SER A 10 2.85 20.86 21.05
N TYR A 11 2.20 21.53 22.01
CA TYR A 11 0.78 21.84 21.87
C TYR A 11 0.64 23.22 21.22
N ASN A 12 -0.13 23.30 20.14
CA ASN A 12 -0.44 24.56 19.49
C ASN A 12 -1.77 25.12 20.01
N GLU A 13 -1.69 26.22 20.74
CA GLU A 13 -2.85 26.84 21.38
C GLU A 13 -3.77 27.57 20.39
N TYR A 14 -3.27 27.95 19.21
CA TYR A 14 -4.05 28.64 18.19
C TYR A 14 -4.89 27.65 17.37
N LEU A 15 -4.28 26.53 16.95
CA LEU A 15 -4.96 25.44 16.25
C LEU A 15 -5.74 24.50 17.17
N LYS A 16 -5.46 24.52 18.48
CA LYS A 16 -5.94 23.53 19.46
C LYS A 16 -5.57 22.09 19.09
N LYS A 17 -4.36 21.90 18.57
CA LYS A 17 -3.82 20.61 18.12
C LYS A 17 -2.43 20.35 18.69
N TYR A 18 -2.03 19.08 18.74
CA TYR A 18 -0.64 18.69 18.89
C TYR A 18 0.09 18.87 17.57
N LEU A 19 1.34 19.29 17.65
CA LEU A 19 2.27 19.33 16.52
C LEU A 19 3.40 18.35 16.76
N LEU A 20 3.86 17.69 15.71
CA LEU A 20 4.99 16.78 15.72
C LEU A 20 5.93 17.15 14.59
N ILE A 21 7.23 17.26 14.90
CA ILE A 21 8.26 17.39 13.87
C ILE A 21 9.00 16.05 13.74
N ILE A 22 9.07 15.55 12.52
CA ILE A 22 9.73 14.30 12.16
C ILE A 22 10.82 14.56 11.13
N GLY A 23 11.84 13.71 11.15
CA GLY A 23 12.77 13.54 10.03
C GLY A 23 12.38 12.31 9.22
N GLN A 24 12.42 12.43 7.90
CA GLN A 24 12.15 11.34 6.99
C GLN A 24 13.29 11.21 5.98
N TRP A 25 13.80 9.99 5.76
CA TRP A 25 14.81 9.74 4.72
C TRP A 25 14.49 8.49 3.89
N PRO A 26 14.69 8.54 2.57
CA PRO A 26 14.46 7.41 1.69
C PRO A 26 15.52 6.33 1.91
N MET A 27 15.11 5.05 2.06
CA MET A 27 16.05 3.94 1.96
C MET A 27 16.33 3.65 0.48
N THR A 28 17.44 4.13 -0.03
CA THR A 28 18.05 3.64 -1.27
C THR A 28 19.16 2.62 -0.93
N THR A 29 19.60 1.84 -1.93
CA THR A 29 20.62 0.77 -1.78
C THR A 29 22.02 1.29 -1.46
N LEU A 30 22.20 2.61 -1.41
CA LEU A 30 23.43 3.32 -1.07
C LEU A 30 23.07 4.18 0.16
N GLY A 31 23.67 3.91 1.32
CA GLY A 31 23.19 4.43 2.59
C GLY A 31 22.98 5.96 2.67
N ASN A 32 21.99 6.34 3.49
CA ASN A 32 21.66 7.69 3.95
C ASN A 32 21.64 8.78 2.86
N ASP A 33 20.67 8.72 1.96
CA ASP A 33 20.27 9.90 1.19
C ASP A 33 19.42 10.84 2.07
N SER A 34 19.38 12.11 1.66
CA SER A 34 18.84 13.29 2.36
C SER A 34 17.73 13.04 3.37
N ALA A 35 17.91 13.55 4.60
CA ALA A 35 16.82 13.64 5.58
C ALA A 35 16.05 14.95 5.37
N ASP A 36 14.76 14.81 5.05
CA ASP A 36 13.81 15.90 4.95
C ASP A 36 13.10 16.08 6.30
N LEU A 37 12.68 17.31 6.57
CA LEU A 37 12.05 17.68 7.84
C LEU A 37 10.58 18.01 7.61
N HIS A 38 9.69 17.34 8.33
CA HIS A 38 8.24 17.47 8.15
C HIS A 38 7.55 17.77 9.48
N LEU A 39 6.51 18.61 9.41
CA LEU A 39 5.64 18.96 10.52
C LEU A 39 4.27 18.31 10.30
N LEU A 40 3.73 17.69 11.33
CA LEU A 40 2.41 17.05 11.32
C LEU A 40 1.53 17.63 12.43
N GLU A 41 0.23 17.55 12.21
CA GLU A 41 -0.79 17.95 13.16
C GLU A 41 -1.55 16.74 13.69
N SER A 42 -2.03 16.81 14.93
CA SER A 42 -2.93 15.80 15.48
C SER A 42 -3.92 16.42 16.47
N SER A 43 -5.18 15.98 16.43
CA SER A 43 -6.17 16.38 17.45
C SER A 43 -6.03 15.59 18.75
N ASP A 44 -5.44 14.40 18.74
CA ASP A 44 -5.41 13.46 19.87
C ASP A 44 -4.00 12.98 20.25
N GLY A 45 -2.98 13.32 19.47
CA GLY A 45 -1.60 12.90 19.65
C GLY A 45 -1.30 11.47 19.18
N LEU A 46 -2.29 10.78 18.59
CA LEU A 46 -2.18 9.40 18.11
C LEU A 46 -2.28 9.32 16.59
N VAL A 47 -3.21 10.08 16.00
CA VAL A 47 -3.43 10.14 14.55
C VAL A 47 -2.85 11.45 14.01
N TRP A 48 -1.83 11.33 13.17
CA TRP A 48 -1.10 12.47 12.60
C TRP A 48 -1.53 12.72 11.15
N GLU A 49 -1.82 13.97 10.82
CA GLU A 49 -2.41 14.42 9.56
C GLU A 49 -1.83 15.80 9.14
N ASN A 50 -2.20 16.28 7.95
CA ASN A 50 -1.83 17.60 7.42
C ASN A 50 -0.32 17.88 7.44
N GLU A 51 0.44 16.94 6.87
CA GLU A 51 1.88 17.05 6.75
C GLU A 51 2.30 18.30 5.96
N LEU A 52 3.24 19.04 6.53
CA LEU A 52 3.91 20.18 5.91
C LEU A 52 5.41 19.92 5.88
N GLU A 53 5.98 19.88 4.70
CA GLU A 53 7.43 19.87 4.52
C GLU A 53 8.02 21.22 4.98
N ILE A 54 8.93 21.16 5.94
CA ILE A 54 9.60 22.33 6.53
C ILE A 54 10.92 22.63 5.83
N GLU A 55 11.65 21.58 5.48
CA GLU A 55 12.90 21.68 4.76
C GLU A 55 13.08 20.47 3.85
N HIS A 56 13.52 20.77 2.63
CA HIS A 56 13.88 19.79 1.64
C HIS A 56 15.07 20.29 0.84
N GLY A 57 16.02 19.39 0.59
CA GLY A 57 17.27 19.70 -0.11
C GLY A 57 18.45 20.04 0.81
N GLY A 58 19.65 19.68 0.37
CA GLY A 58 20.85 19.53 1.21
C GLY A 58 21.14 18.05 1.49
N TRP A 59 22.13 17.76 2.33
CA TRP A 59 22.45 16.40 2.74
C TRP A 59 21.62 15.93 3.94
N ALA A 60 21.25 16.82 4.86
CA ALA A 60 20.36 16.47 5.97
C ALA A 60 19.74 17.69 6.67
N ALA A 61 18.44 17.63 6.97
CA ALA A 61 17.76 18.46 7.96
C ALA A 61 17.27 17.56 9.10
N MET A 62 17.80 17.75 10.31
CA MET A 62 17.58 16.83 11.43
C MET A 62 17.40 17.54 12.78
N TYR A 63 16.88 16.78 13.75
CA TYR A 63 16.72 17.22 15.15
C TYR A 63 15.87 18.47 15.29
N GLY A 64 14.75 18.48 14.55
CA GLY A 64 13.76 19.54 14.62
C GLY A 64 13.21 19.73 16.04
N THR A 65 13.06 20.98 16.46
CA THR A 65 12.35 21.34 17.68
C THR A 65 11.41 22.51 17.44
N ILE A 66 10.21 22.41 17.98
CA ILE A 66 9.15 23.41 17.84
C ILE A 66 9.26 24.37 19.03
N VAL A 67 9.39 25.66 18.75
CA VAL A 67 9.58 26.70 19.76
C VAL A 67 8.53 27.79 19.58
N GLY A 68 7.63 27.88 20.55
CA GLY A 68 6.64 28.95 20.66
C GLY A 68 7.30 30.31 20.91
N THR A 69 6.60 31.38 20.53
CA THR A 69 7.05 32.78 20.71
C THR A 69 6.59 33.39 22.05
N GLY A 70 5.81 32.64 22.83
CA GLY A 70 5.27 33.05 24.13
C GLY A 70 6.22 32.81 25.31
N LYS A 71 5.69 32.92 26.53
CA LYS A 71 6.45 32.70 27.78
C LYS A 71 6.88 31.25 28.00
N ASP A 72 6.08 30.31 27.51
CA ASP A 72 6.41 28.88 27.50
C ASP A 72 6.80 28.47 26.08
N PRO A 73 8.08 28.16 25.81
CA PRO A 73 8.53 27.77 24.48
C PRO A 73 7.95 26.44 24.00
N HIS A 74 7.36 25.62 24.88
CA HIS A 74 6.73 24.35 24.53
C HIS A 74 5.28 24.50 24.05
N ILE A 75 4.69 25.70 24.18
CA ILE A 75 3.35 26.02 23.70
C ILE A 75 3.46 26.98 22.51
N SER A 76 3.08 26.51 21.32
CA SER A 76 3.15 27.30 20.08
C SER A 76 1.85 28.04 19.78
N GLY A 77 1.92 29.27 19.27
CA GLY A 77 0.78 30.09 18.88
C GLY A 77 0.46 30.05 17.38
N SER A 78 -0.16 31.11 16.85
CA SER A 78 -0.40 31.24 15.40
C SER A 78 0.89 31.32 14.59
N ASP A 79 1.96 31.83 15.20
CA ASP A 79 3.31 31.88 14.66
C ASP A 79 4.29 31.24 15.64
N PHE A 80 5.17 30.37 15.13
CA PHE A 80 6.21 29.72 15.92
C PHE A 80 7.43 29.39 15.06
N TYR A 81 8.55 29.07 15.70
CA TYR A 81 9.77 28.66 15.01
C TYR A 81 9.96 27.15 15.06
N VAL A 82 10.44 26.58 13.96
CA VAL A 82 11.07 25.26 13.97
C VAL A 82 12.57 25.47 13.85
N TYR A 83 13.33 25.08 14.88
CA TYR A 83 14.79 25.05 14.86
C TYR A 83 15.27 23.66 14.48
N TYR A 84 16.31 23.56 13.68
CA TYR A 84 16.86 22.27 13.24
C TYR A 84 18.33 22.40 12.87
N THR A 85 19.02 21.27 12.86
CA THR A 85 20.38 21.18 12.33
C THR A 85 20.30 20.95 10.84
N TYR A 86 20.98 21.78 10.06
CA TYR A 86 21.02 21.72 8.60
C TYR A 86 22.43 21.45 8.09
N ALA A 87 22.61 20.37 7.34
CA ALA A 87 23.84 19.99 6.67
C ALA A 87 23.66 20.17 5.15
N PRO A 88 24.27 21.20 4.54
CA PRO A 88 24.13 21.44 3.11
C PRO A 88 24.91 20.43 2.26
N THR A 89 25.97 19.81 2.79
CA THR A 89 26.81 18.83 2.08
C THR A 89 27.06 17.56 2.90
N ASN A 90 27.64 16.52 2.28
CA ASN A 90 27.95 15.23 2.91
C ASN A 90 29.17 15.29 3.87
N GLY A 91 29.30 16.38 4.63
CA GLY A 91 30.46 16.71 5.47
C GLY A 91 30.45 16.14 6.89
N TRP A 92 29.44 15.34 7.27
CA TRP A 92 29.29 14.70 8.59
C TRP A 92 29.58 15.63 9.78
N TRP A 93 28.59 16.46 10.12
CA TRP A 93 28.59 17.43 11.25
C TRP A 93 29.55 18.62 11.14
N ALA A 94 30.61 18.53 10.34
CA ALA A 94 31.64 19.57 10.26
C ALA A 94 31.14 20.88 9.64
N ASP A 95 30.16 20.81 8.74
CA ASP A 95 29.54 21.95 8.05
C ASP A 95 28.09 22.19 8.49
N SER A 96 27.61 21.47 9.50
CA SER A 96 26.25 21.61 10.00
C SER A 96 26.01 22.96 10.67
N GLN A 97 24.86 23.56 10.38
CA GLN A 97 24.46 24.86 10.89
C GLN A 97 23.15 24.74 11.65
N LEU A 98 22.95 25.60 12.65
CA LEU A 98 21.63 25.78 13.24
C LEU A 98 20.79 26.66 12.30
N ALA A 99 19.71 26.10 11.78
CA ALA A 99 18.72 26.79 10.97
C ALA A 99 17.41 26.97 11.74
N ARG A 100 16.60 27.94 11.30
CA ARG A 100 15.22 28.08 11.78
C ARG A 100 14.29 28.51 10.66
N ARG A 101 13.06 28.01 10.69
CA ARG A 101 11.95 28.44 9.85
C ARG A 101 10.86 29.05 10.72
N LEU A 102 10.30 30.18 10.30
CA LEU A 102 9.06 30.71 10.86
C LEU A 102 7.90 29.96 10.21
N VAL A 103 7.04 29.37 11.03
CA VAL A 103 5.82 28.69 10.58
C VAL A 103 4.63 29.52 11.06
N SER A 104 3.76 29.87 10.11
CA SER A 104 2.53 30.62 10.35
C SER A 104 1.33 29.73 10.07
N CYS A 105 0.55 29.46 11.10
CA CYS A 105 -0.70 28.73 10.99
C CYS A 105 -1.79 29.60 10.36
N LYS A 106 -2.44 29.06 9.32
CA LYS A 106 -3.73 29.56 8.88
C LYS A 106 -4.78 28.55 9.33
N PRO A 107 -5.78 28.93 10.13
CA PRO A 107 -6.85 28.02 10.48
C PRO A 107 -7.65 27.77 9.19
N THR A 108 -7.40 26.64 8.55
CA THR A 108 -8.32 26.17 7.52
C THR A 108 -9.50 25.60 8.28
N VAL A 109 -10.59 26.35 8.33
CA VAL A 109 -11.83 25.86 8.93
C VAL A 109 -12.36 24.77 8.01
N ARG A 110 -11.95 23.53 8.30
CA ARG A 110 -12.51 22.35 7.65
C ARG A 110 -13.66 21.84 8.49
N GLU A 111 -14.80 21.65 7.85
CA GLU A 111 -15.98 21.09 8.51
C GLU A 111 -15.73 19.62 8.85
N SER A 112 -16.11 19.19 10.05
CA SER A 112 -16.05 17.77 10.42
C SER A 112 -17.00 16.96 9.56
N THR A 113 -16.67 15.71 9.30
CA THR A 113 -17.50 14.81 8.48
C THR A 113 -17.85 13.53 9.22
N GLN A 114 -18.90 12.86 8.75
CA GLN A 114 -19.38 11.57 9.20
C GLN A 114 -19.56 10.66 7.98
N LEU A 115 -18.96 9.48 8.05
CA LEU A 115 -19.02 8.45 7.02
C LEU A 115 -19.82 7.27 7.56
N THR A 116 -20.82 6.83 6.80
CA THR A 116 -21.60 5.64 7.12
C THR A 116 -21.47 4.60 6.01
N LEU A 117 -21.52 3.33 6.41
CA LEU A 117 -21.39 2.18 5.53
C LEU A 117 -22.54 1.20 5.80
N GLY A 118 -23.44 1.09 4.84
CA GLY A 118 -24.46 0.06 4.76
C GLY A 118 -24.10 -1.01 3.74
N VAL A 119 -24.68 -2.18 3.87
CA VAL A 119 -24.58 -3.27 2.90
C VAL A 119 -25.98 -3.84 2.68
N ARG A 120 -26.33 -4.06 1.42
CA ARG A 120 -27.65 -4.53 0.98
C ARG A 120 -27.50 -5.51 -0.18
N ALA A 121 -28.43 -6.46 -0.31
CA ALA A 121 -28.46 -7.34 -1.46
C ALA A 121 -28.67 -6.54 -2.77
N ASP A 122 -28.01 -6.96 -3.85
CA ASP A 122 -28.31 -6.46 -5.18
C ASP A 122 -29.68 -7.01 -5.64
N PRO A 123 -30.59 -6.18 -6.18
CA PRO A 123 -31.93 -6.63 -6.55
C PRO A 123 -31.95 -7.46 -7.86
N VAL A 124 -30.86 -7.48 -8.63
CA VAL A 124 -30.77 -8.11 -9.95
C VAL A 124 -29.75 -9.25 -9.98
N LYS A 125 -28.63 -9.10 -9.28
CA LYS A 125 -27.54 -10.07 -9.23
C LYS A 125 -27.52 -10.85 -7.92
N VAL A 126 -26.93 -12.05 -7.95
CA VAL A 126 -26.57 -12.80 -6.74
C VAL A 126 -25.29 -12.20 -6.16
N ALA A 127 -25.40 -10.99 -5.61
CA ALA A 127 -24.31 -10.20 -5.04
C ALA A 127 -24.85 -9.27 -3.94
N GLN A 128 -23.94 -8.67 -3.16
CA GLN A 128 -24.27 -7.55 -2.28
C GLN A 128 -23.69 -6.24 -2.83
N ASN A 129 -24.24 -5.11 -2.40
CA ASN A 129 -23.77 -3.76 -2.70
C ASN A 129 -23.49 -3.01 -1.40
N ALA A 130 -22.37 -2.30 -1.32
CA ALA A 130 -22.15 -1.33 -0.27
C ALA A 130 -22.82 0.00 -0.62
N ALA A 131 -23.50 0.59 0.36
CA ALA A 131 -24.10 1.91 0.29
C ALA A 131 -23.36 2.81 1.29
N ILE A 132 -22.65 3.80 0.77
CA ILE A 132 -21.84 4.73 1.53
C ILE A 132 -22.57 6.07 1.55
N THR A 133 -22.61 6.73 2.70
CA THR A 133 -23.07 8.14 2.81
C THR A 133 -22.02 8.94 3.55
N LEU A 134 -21.60 10.06 2.97
CA LEU A 134 -20.69 11.03 3.55
C LEU A 134 -21.44 12.36 3.75
N GLN A 135 -21.46 12.82 4.99
CA GLN A 135 -22.09 14.07 5.38
C GLN A 135 -21.15 14.88 6.25
N THR A 136 -21.39 16.17 6.36
CA THR A 136 -20.77 17.00 7.38
C THR A 136 -21.36 16.68 8.76
N SER A 137 -20.71 17.11 9.84
CA SER A 137 -21.25 16.97 11.20
C SER A 137 -22.56 17.73 11.41
N SER A 138 -22.88 18.70 10.54
CA SER A 138 -24.15 19.41 10.53
C SER A 138 -25.24 18.71 9.68
N GLY A 139 -24.92 17.55 9.08
CA GLY A 139 -25.84 16.72 8.31
C GLY A 139 -25.95 17.10 6.83
N GLN A 140 -25.12 18.01 6.33
CA GLN A 140 -25.12 18.38 4.91
C GLN A 140 -24.39 17.32 4.07
N PRO A 141 -24.88 16.96 2.89
CA PRO A 141 -24.20 15.99 2.02
C PRO A 141 -22.86 16.52 1.51
N VAL A 142 -21.84 15.67 1.51
CA VAL A 142 -20.52 16.00 0.93
C VAL A 142 -20.38 15.32 -0.43
N GLY A 143 -20.73 16.03 -1.49
CA GLY A 143 -20.64 15.55 -2.87
C GLY A 143 -19.27 15.79 -3.51
N GLY A 144 -18.89 14.95 -4.48
CA GLY A 144 -17.62 15.04 -5.18
C GLY A 144 -16.41 14.54 -4.38
N ALA A 145 -16.63 13.99 -3.19
CA ALA A 145 -15.57 13.47 -2.33
C ALA A 145 -15.12 12.08 -2.78
N THR A 146 -13.82 11.85 -2.80
CA THR A 146 -13.25 10.52 -3.09
C THR A 146 -13.28 9.67 -1.84
N VAL A 147 -14.00 8.55 -1.87
CA VAL A 147 -14.07 7.56 -0.80
C VAL A 147 -13.41 6.26 -1.27
N GLU A 148 -12.52 5.72 -0.44
CA GLU A 148 -11.95 4.40 -0.63
C GLU A 148 -12.80 3.36 0.10
N VAL A 149 -13.25 2.34 -0.61
CA VAL A 149 -13.96 1.18 -0.06
C VAL A 149 -13.09 -0.05 -0.29
N ALA A 150 -12.82 -0.80 0.77
CA ALA A 150 -12.04 -2.01 0.69
C ALA A 150 -12.74 -3.17 1.38
N TRP A 151 -12.70 -4.35 0.76
CA TRP A 151 -13.28 -5.56 1.35
C TRP A 151 -12.44 -6.79 1.06
N SER A 152 -12.55 -7.78 1.94
CA SER A 152 -11.87 -9.07 1.79
C SER A 152 -12.79 -10.18 2.31
N SER A 153 -12.81 -11.33 1.63
CA SER A 153 -13.57 -12.48 2.12
C SER A 153 -12.98 -12.99 3.44
N THR A 154 -13.82 -13.43 4.36
CA THR A 154 -13.38 -14.06 5.62
C THR A 154 -13.24 -15.57 5.50
N SER A 155 -13.76 -16.16 4.41
CA SER A 155 -13.73 -17.59 4.15
C SER A 155 -13.77 -17.90 2.65
N GLY A 156 -13.72 -19.18 2.31
CA GLY A 156 -13.82 -19.65 0.93
C GLY A 156 -12.51 -19.60 0.16
N ALA A 157 -12.58 -20.01 -1.11
CA ALA A 157 -11.43 -20.11 -2.00
C ALA A 157 -10.95 -18.76 -2.54
N GLY A 158 -11.70 -17.68 -2.33
CA GLY A 158 -11.49 -16.38 -2.98
C GLY A 158 -11.98 -16.37 -4.42
N GLU A 159 -11.90 -15.21 -5.07
CA GLU A 159 -12.27 -15.01 -6.48
C GLU A 159 -11.03 -14.79 -7.37
N PRO A 160 -11.07 -15.18 -8.65
CA PRO A 160 -10.01 -14.84 -9.59
C PRO A 160 -9.81 -13.32 -9.69
N THR A 161 -8.64 -12.85 -9.31
CA THR A 161 -8.25 -11.43 -9.27
C THR A 161 -6.97 -11.22 -10.08
N VAL A 162 -6.86 -10.05 -10.72
CA VAL A 162 -5.63 -9.62 -11.38
C VAL A 162 -4.80 -8.81 -10.40
N PHE A 163 -3.60 -9.29 -10.12
CA PHE A 163 -2.56 -8.63 -9.35
C PHE A 163 -1.57 -8.00 -10.32
N ALA A 164 -1.18 -6.76 -10.10
CA ALA A 164 -0.27 -6.07 -11.00
C ALA A 164 0.82 -5.31 -10.25
N LEU A 165 2.00 -5.26 -10.85
CA LEU A 165 3.07 -4.33 -10.50
C LEU A 165 3.73 -3.79 -11.77
N SER A 166 4.37 -2.64 -11.65
CA SER A 166 5.20 -2.08 -12.73
C SER A 166 6.50 -1.55 -12.16
N GLY A 167 7.50 -1.38 -13.02
CA GLY A 167 8.80 -0.89 -12.60
C GLY A 167 9.76 -0.75 -13.76
N VAL A 168 11.05 -0.71 -13.44
CA VAL A 168 12.15 -0.70 -14.40
C VAL A 168 12.98 -1.96 -14.18
N VAL A 169 13.32 -2.66 -15.26
CA VAL A 169 14.19 -3.83 -15.22
C VAL A 169 15.55 -3.40 -14.65
N PRO A 170 16.07 -4.05 -13.59
CA PRO A 170 17.32 -3.65 -12.96
C PRO A 170 18.49 -3.60 -13.96
N PRO A 171 19.47 -2.70 -13.74
CA PRO A 171 20.68 -2.69 -14.55
C PRO A 171 21.34 -4.07 -14.57
N ARG A 172 21.73 -4.52 -15.77
CA ARG A 172 22.37 -5.82 -16.06
C ARG A 172 21.48 -7.05 -16.03
N SER A 173 20.20 -6.96 -15.65
CA SER A 173 19.30 -8.13 -15.70
C SER A 173 18.91 -8.47 -17.13
N ARG A 174 19.26 -9.68 -17.59
CA ARG A 174 19.02 -10.16 -18.97
C ARG A 174 17.92 -11.21 -19.06
N SER A 175 17.53 -11.78 -17.92
CA SER A 175 16.40 -12.69 -17.83
C SER A 175 15.59 -12.43 -16.57
N ALA A 176 14.38 -12.97 -16.55
CA ALA A 176 13.53 -13.01 -15.38
C ALA A 176 12.78 -14.34 -15.31
N LEU A 177 12.29 -14.68 -14.12
CA LEU A 177 11.34 -15.77 -13.93
C LEU A 177 10.24 -15.35 -12.96
N VAL A 178 9.12 -16.06 -13.00
CA VAL A 178 8.02 -15.89 -12.04
C VAL A 178 8.09 -16.99 -11.01
N GLN A 179 7.94 -16.63 -9.74
CA GLN A 179 7.90 -17.56 -8.62
C GLN A 179 6.57 -17.45 -7.90
N LEU A 180 5.94 -18.59 -7.59
CA LEU A 180 4.94 -18.71 -6.53
C LEU A 180 5.66 -19.28 -5.30
N ASN A 181 5.62 -18.58 -4.18
CA ASN A 181 6.21 -19.04 -2.92
C ASN A 181 5.22 -18.92 -1.76
N TYR A 182 5.42 -19.72 -0.72
CA TYR A 182 4.57 -19.72 0.47
C TYR A 182 5.34 -20.17 1.72
N ASN A 183 4.95 -19.63 2.88
CA ASN A 183 5.56 -19.88 4.19
C ASN A 183 7.09 -19.66 4.24
N GLU A 184 7.68 -18.99 3.24
CA GLU A 184 9.10 -18.63 3.24
C GLU A 184 9.31 -17.32 4.03
N ARG A 185 10.35 -17.27 4.87
CA ARG A 185 10.59 -16.12 5.77
C ARG A 185 10.82 -14.78 5.06
N ASN A 186 11.19 -14.81 3.78
CA ASN A 186 11.49 -13.65 2.95
C ASN A 186 10.28 -13.16 2.13
N THR A 187 9.10 -13.78 2.24
CA THR A 187 7.99 -13.50 1.31
C THR A 187 6.64 -13.24 1.98
N GLY A 188 6.58 -13.22 3.30
CA GLY A 188 5.41 -12.78 4.06
C GLY A 188 5.71 -12.65 5.57
N PRO A 189 4.97 -11.82 6.31
CA PRO A 189 5.14 -11.67 7.75
C PRO A 189 4.57 -12.86 8.56
N LEU A 190 3.78 -13.73 7.92
CA LEU A 190 3.03 -14.80 8.57
C LEU A 190 3.30 -16.17 7.94
N VAL A 191 3.10 -17.21 8.73
CA VAL A 191 3.02 -18.60 8.27
C VAL A 191 1.63 -19.14 8.55
N GLY A 192 1.11 -20.00 7.67
CA GLY A 192 -0.25 -20.48 7.77
C GLY A 192 -0.62 -21.51 6.70
N ARG A 193 -1.88 -21.92 6.69
CA ARG A 193 -2.41 -22.79 5.63
C ARG A 193 -2.45 -22.02 4.32
N VAL A 194 -2.20 -22.72 3.23
CA VAL A 194 -2.18 -22.15 1.88
C VAL A 194 -3.15 -22.91 1.00
N ASP A 195 -3.99 -22.17 0.29
CA ASP A 195 -4.80 -22.59 -0.85
C ASP A 195 -4.82 -21.41 -1.85
N VAL A 196 -4.07 -21.53 -2.94
CA VAL A 196 -3.91 -20.48 -3.97
C VAL A 196 -3.84 -21.12 -5.35
N THR A 197 -4.54 -20.54 -6.33
CA THR A 197 -4.49 -20.96 -7.73
C THR A 197 -3.97 -19.83 -8.61
N LEU A 198 -2.82 -20.01 -9.25
CA LEU A 198 -2.28 -19.13 -10.29
C LEU A 198 -2.78 -19.58 -11.66
N TYR A 199 -3.51 -18.73 -12.38
CA TYR A 199 -4.09 -19.08 -13.68
C TYR A 199 -3.29 -18.57 -14.89
N ASP A 200 -2.68 -17.39 -14.76
CA ASP A 200 -1.88 -16.78 -15.82
C ASP A 200 -0.90 -15.78 -15.19
N ALA A 201 0.24 -15.61 -15.83
CA ALA A 201 1.22 -14.59 -15.49
C ALA A 201 1.73 -13.97 -16.79
N ARG A 202 1.67 -12.64 -16.89
CA ARG A 202 2.00 -11.87 -18.08
C ARG A 202 3.04 -10.82 -17.77
N TYR A 203 3.96 -10.65 -18.70
CA TYR A 203 5.01 -9.64 -18.62
C TYR A 203 5.08 -8.86 -19.92
N GLY A 204 5.17 -7.54 -19.84
CA GLY A 204 5.31 -6.65 -20.99
C GLY A 204 6.30 -5.53 -20.71
N GLU A 205 7.12 -5.18 -21.69
CA GLU A 205 7.97 -3.99 -21.65
C GLU A 205 7.29 -2.86 -22.43
N THR A 206 7.48 -1.61 -22.00
CA THR A 206 6.88 -0.44 -22.67
C THR A 206 7.24 -0.44 -24.17
N GLY A 207 6.22 -0.38 -25.03
CA GLY A 207 6.38 -0.51 -26.49
C GLY A 207 6.09 -1.91 -27.04
N ALA A 208 5.82 -2.89 -26.18
CA ALA A 208 5.38 -4.24 -26.56
C ALA A 208 4.11 -4.65 -25.80
N ALA A 209 3.26 -5.46 -26.45
CA ALA A 209 2.11 -6.07 -25.77
C ALA A 209 2.60 -7.08 -24.71
N PRO A 210 2.00 -7.12 -23.50
CA PRO A 210 2.31 -8.14 -22.51
C PRO A 210 2.10 -9.55 -23.05
N ARG A 211 3.05 -10.44 -22.78
CA ARG A 211 3.02 -11.84 -23.21
C ARG A 211 2.92 -12.74 -21.98
N SER A 212 2.18 -13.84 -22.11
CA SER A 212 2.21 -14.89 -21.09
C SER A 212 3.64 -15.41 -20.95
N ILE A 213 4.04 -15.69 -19.73
CA ILE A 213 5.33 -16.33 -19.45
C ILE A 213 5.37 -17.75 -20.04
N PRO A 214 6.56 -18.33 -20.27
CA PRO A 214 6.67 -19.70 -20.77
C PRO A 214 5.88 -20.71 -19.94
N ASN A 215 4.97 -21.45 -20.58
CA ASN A 215 4.03 -22.38 -19.95
C ASN A 215 3.25 -21.76 -18.76
N GLY A 216 2.88 -20.48 -18.87
CA GLY A 216 2.07 -19.75 -17.89
C GLY A 216 0.57 -20.06 -17.94
N ASP A 217 0.09 -20.72 -19.00
CA ASP A 217 -1.29 -21.20 -19.15
C ASP A 217 -1.49 -22.65 -18.68
N PHE A 218 -0.41 -23.30 -18.23
CA PHE A 218 -0.37 -24.66 -17.70
C PHE A 218 -0.94 -25.75 -18.64
N ARG A 219 -1.01 -25.50 -19.95
CA ARG A 219 -1.48 -26.50 -20.93
C ARG A 219 -0.59 -27.73 -20.98
N GLN A 220 0.70 -27.55 -20.71
CA GLN A 220 1.70 -28.63 -20.64
C GLN A 220 1.92 -29.14 -19.21
N GLY A 221 0.98 -28.87 -18.29
CA GLY A 221 1.17 -29.19 -16.88
C GLY A 221 2.29 -28.36 -16.26
N LEU A 222 3.11 -28.99 -15.41
CA LEU A 222 4.26 -28.36 -14.74
C LEU A 222 5.60 -28.56 -15.49
N VAL A 223 5.56 -28.80 -16.81
CA VAL A 223 6.78 -28.93 -17.62
C VAL A 223 7.56 -27.61 -17.58
N GLY A 224 8.86 -27.70 -17.32
CA GLY A 224 9.77 -26.54 -17.22
C GLY A 224 9.68 -25.75 -15.91
N TRP A 225 8.61 -25.92 -15.13
CA TRP A 225 8.52 -25.36 -13.78
C TRP A 225 9.41 -26.15 -12.82
N SER A 226 10.10 -25.49 -11.89
CA SER A 226 11.03 -26.13 -10.95
C SER A 226 11.10 -25.40 -9.62
N GLY A 227 11.48 -26.07 -8.54
CA GLY A 227 11.51 -25.47 -7.22
C GLY A 227 11.51 -26.50 -6.09
N THR A 228 11.14 -26.06 -4.90
CA THR A 228 11.09 -26.87 -3.67
C THR A 228 9.65 -27.33 -3.39
N ALA A 229 9.50 -28.34 -2.51
CA ALA A 229 8.19 -28.85 -2.08
C ALA A 229 7.20 -29.12 -3.23
N ARG A 230 7.69 -29.62 -4.37
CA ARG A 230 6.93 -29.77 -5.62
C ARG A 230 5.63 -30.59 -5.46
N SER A 231 5.56 -31.48 -4.47
CA SER A 231 4.36 -32.26 -4.16
C SER A 231 3.17 -31.44 -3.67
N ALA A 232 3.39 -30.22 -3.17
CA ALA A 232 2.32 -29.29 -2.78
C ALA A 232 1.65 -28.60 -3.98
N PHE A 233 2.24 -28.74 -5.17
CA PHE A 233 1.80 -28.09 -6.40
C PHE A 233 1.15 -29.10 -7.35
N SER A 234 0.04 -28.69 -7.96
CA SER A 234 -0.68 -29.46 -8.97
C SER A 234 -1.26 -28.53 -10.03
N VAL A 235 -1.71 -29.07 -11.16
CA VAL A 235 -2.54 -28.30 -12.10
C VAL A 235 -3.98 -28.70 -11.89
N ALA A 236 -4.82 -27.71 -11.57
CA ALA A 236 -6.25 -27.89 -11.38
C ALA A 236 -7.02 -27.03 -12.39
N ALA A 237 -8.25 -27.44 -12.72
CA ALA A 237 -9.19 -26.60 -13.46
C ALA A 237 -10.22 -26.02 -12.47
N ASP A 238 -10.63 -24.77 -12.69
CA ASP A 238 -11.77 -24.20 -11.99
C ASP A 238 -13.11 -24.60 -12.61
N ALA A 239 -14.20 -24.05 -12.06
CA ALA A 239 -15.56 -24.34 -12.52
C ALA A 239 -15.80 -23.96 -13.99
N ASP A 240 -15.06 -22.96 -14.49
CA ASP A 240 -15.12 -22.51 -15.89
C ASP A 240 -14.16 -23.27 -16.80
N GLY A 241 -13.47 -24.28 -16.26
CA GLY A 241 -12.51 -25.11 -16.99
C GLY A 241 -11.14 -24.45 -17.21
N LYS A 242 -10.88 -23.28 -16.61
CA LYS A 242 -9.59 -22.59 -16.69
C LYS A 242 -8.57 -23.33 -15.84
N ARG A 243 -7.45 -23.73 -16.45
CA ARG A 243 -6.37 -24.43 -15.77
C ARG A 243 -5.48 -23.44 -15.01
N GLY A 244 -4.99 -23.85 -13.86
CA GLY A 244 -4.07 -23.08 -13.05
C GLY A 244 -3.16 -23.96 -12.21
N LEU A 245 -1.99 -23.42 -11.86
CA LEU A 245 -1.10 -23.95 -10.83
C LEU A 245 -1.76 -23.77 -9.47
N HIS A 246 -2.21 -24.87 -8.88
CA HIS A 246 -2.84 -24.92 -7.57
C HIS A 246 -1.83 -25.38 -6.53
N VAL A 247 -1.67 -24.60 -5.46
CA VAL A 247 -0.91 -24.98 -4.27
C VAL A 247 -1.83 -25.19 -3.08
N ARG A 248 -1.61 -26.29 -2.36
CA ARG A 248 -2.20 -26.56 -1.04
C ARG A 248 -1.12 -26.99 -0.06
N ALA A 249 -1.01 -26.30 1.06
CA ALA A 249 0.01 -26.58 2.06
C ALA A 249 -0.48 -26.30 3.50
N ALA A 250 0.04 -27.06 4.45
CA ALA A 250 -0.10 -26.82 5.88
C ALA A 250 0.86 -25.71 6.36
N ALA A 251 0.59 -25.15 7.55
CA ALA A 251 1.42 -24.09 8.13
C ALA A 251 2.87 -24.48 8.41
N SER A 252 3.15 -25.79 8.54
CA SER A 252 4.50 -26.33 8.74
C SER A 252 5.26 -26.55 7.44
N GLU A 253 4.60 -26.48 6.28
CA GLU A 253 5.20 -26.72 4.98
C GLU A 253 5.59 -25.39 4.34
N PHE A 254 6.74 -25.34 3.67
CA PHE A 254 7.23 -24.16 2.96
C PHE A 254 7.77 -24.57 1.61
N GLY A 255 7.67 -23.68 0.63
CA GLY A 255 8.21 -23.97 -0.68
C GLY A 255 7.94 -22.91 -1.74
N SER A 256 8.52 -23.15 -2.90
CA SER A 256 8.40 -22.27 -4.05
C SER A 256 8.45 -23.05 -5.36
N LEU A 257 7.77 -22.53 -6.37
CA LEU A 257 7.82 -23.04 -7.73
C LEU A 257 8.07 -21.89 -8.72
N ASN A 258 9.11 -22.03 -9.50
CA ASN A 258 9.58 -21.08 -10.50
C ASN A 258 9.15 -21.51 -11.89
N SER A 259 8.75 -20.55 -12.71
CA SER A 259 8.57 -20.72 -14.15
C SER A 259 9.93 -20.93 -14.84
N PRO A 260 9.94 -21.39 -16.10
CA PRO A 260 11.11 -21.19 -16.96
C PRO A 260 11.46 -19.71 -17.05
N ALA A 261 12.75 -19.41 -17.16
CA ALA A 261 13.22 -18.04 -17.36
C ALA A 261 12.89 -17.54 -18.77
N PHE A 262 12.66 -16.23 -18.88
CA PHE A 262 12.43 -15.52 -20.13
C PHE A 262 13.32 -14.28 -20.22
N THR A 263 13.56 -13.78 -21.42
CA THR A 263 14.44 -12.64 -21.67
C THR A 263 13.77 -11.33 -21.26
N VAL A 264 14.55 -10.42 -20.70
CA VAL A 264 14.15 -9.03 -20.39
C VAL A 264 15.23 -8.05 -20.86
N THR A 265 14.85 -6.80 -21.06
CA THR A 265 15.75 -5.73 -21.50
C THR A 265 16.21 -4.89 -20.30
N PRO A 266 17.52 -4.87 -19.95
CA PRO A 266 18.02 -4.04 -18.86
C PRO A 266 17.60 -2.56 -19.02
N GLY A 267 17.05 -1.96 -17.97
CA GLY A 267 16.61 -0.56 -17.96
C GLY A 267 15.28 -0.28 -18.67
N ALA A 268 14.61 -1.29 -19.24
CA ALA A 268 13.28 -1.10 -19.81
C ALA A 268 12.23 -0.95 -18.70
N SER A 269 11.25 -0.08 -18.93
CA SER A 269 10.03 -0.05 -18.12
C SER A 269 9.18 -1.28 -18.41
N TYR A 270 8.60 -1.89 -17.38
CA TYR A 270 7.81 -3.11 -17.51
C TYR A 270 6.50 -3.07 -16.72
N SER A 271 5.52 -3.85 -17.17
CA SER A 271 4.34 -4.28 -16.42
C SER A 271 4.38 -5.79 -16.21
N PHE A 272 3.94 -6.21 -15.03
CA PHE A 272 3.81 -7.61 -14.64
C PHE A 272 2.44 -7.83 -14.02
N GLU A 273 1.69 -8.78 -14.56
CA GLU A 273 0.32 -9.11 -14.15
C GLU A 273 0.21 -10.59 -13.83
N VAL A 274 -0.52 -10.91 -12.77
CA VAL A 274 -0.82 -12.27 -12.32
C VAL A 274 -2.32 -12.40 -12.15
N THR A 275 -2.94 -13.32 -12.86
CA THR A 275 -4.33 -13.70 -12.58
C THR A 275 -4.32 -14.88 -11.64
N ALA A 276 -4.81 -14.69 -10.41
CA ALA A 276 -4.83 -15.74 -9.40
C ALA A 276 -6.06 -15.66 -8.52
N ARG A 277 -6.43 -16.79 -7.93
CA ARG A 277 -7.40 -16.89 -6.85
C ARG A 277 -6.65 -17.17 -5.55
N VAL A 278 -6.85 -16.32 -4.54
CA VAL A 278 -6.20 -16.42 -3.23
C VAL A 278 -7.27 -16.70 -2.18
N ALA A 279 -7.23 -17.85 -1.53
CA ALA A 279 -8.16 -18.14 -0.44
C ALA A 279 -7.90 -17.22 0.76
N ALA A 280 -8.95 -16.87 1.50
CA ALA A 280 -8.86 -15.99 2.68
C ALA A 280 -7.82 -16.50 3.71
N VAL A 281 -7.68 -17.82 3.83
CA VAL A 281 -6.71 -18.48 4.72
C VAL A 281 -5.25 -18.27 4.32
N SER A 282 -4.97 -17.89 3.06
CA SER A 282 -3.64 -17.72 2.47
C SER A 282 -3.13 -16.28 2.54
N ARG A 283 -3.92 -15.34 3.06
CA ARG A 283 -3.61 -13.91 3.12
C ARG A 283 -2.31 -13.68 3.89
N ASN A 284 -1.38 -12.93 3.30
CA ASN A 284 -0.06 -12.58 3.87
C ASN A 284 0.89 -13.76 4.14
N ILE A 285 0.62 -14.94 3.58
CA ILE A 285 1.37 -16.19 3.85
C ILE A 285 2.34 -16.55 2.70
N GLY A 286 2.42 -15.72 1.67
CA GLY A 286 3.31 -15.92 0.53
C GLY A 286 3.10 -14.87 -0.54
N GLY A 287 3.58 -15.13 -1.75
CA GLY A 287 3.40 -14.20 -2.86
C GLY A 287 3.74 -14.73 -4.23
N PHE A 288 3.42 -13.91 -5.22
CA PHE A 288 3.89 -14.04 -6.60
C PHE A 288 5.05 -13.07 -6.80
N ALA A 289 6.22 -13.59 -7.14
CA ALA A 289 7.40 -12.78 -7.37
C ALA A 289 7.82 -12.79 -8.83
N ILE A 290 8.25 -11.63 -9.33
CA ILE A 290 9.11 -11.54 -10.51
C ILE A 290 10.56 -11.41 -10.01
N ILE A 291 11.41 -12.31 -10.46
CA ILE A 291 12.82 -12.39 -10.05
C ILE A 291 13.67 -12.07 -11.28
N PHE A 292 14.41 -10.98 -11.21
CA PHE A 292 15.32 -10.52 -12.26
C PHE A 292 16.71 -11.11 -12.06
N LEU A 293 17.27 -11.65 -13.14
CA LEU A 293 18.46 -12.47 -13.12
C LEU A 293 19.52 -11.94 -14.09
N ASP A 294 20.76 -12.20 -13.71
CA ASP A 294 21.90 -12.29 -14.63
C ASP A 294 22.57 -13.65 -14.37
N ALA A 295 23.81 -13.71 -13.87
CA ALA A 295 24.39 -14.96 -13.37
C ALA A 295 23.76 -15.43 -12.04
N GLN A 296 23.16 -14.51 -11.28
CA GLN A 296 22.49 -14.72 -10.00
C GLN A 296 21.25 -13.81 -9.92
N GLU A 297 20.46 -13.96 -8.87
CA GLU A 297 19.39 -13.01 -8.55
C GLU A 297 19.95 -11.60 -8.37
N VAL A 298 19.44 -10.66 -9.16
CA VAL A 298 19.80 -9.23 -9.10
C VAL A 298 18.77 -8.47 -8.28
N ALA A 299 17.49 -8.75 -8.51
CA ALA A 299 16.40 -8.15 -7.76
C ALA A 299 15.15 -9.03 -7.79
N ARG A 300 14.26 -8.78 -6.83
CA ARG A 300 12.98 -9.46 -6.69
C ARG A 300 11.91 -8.46 -6.29
N TRP A 301 10.76 -8.56 -6.94
CA TRP A 301 9.56 -7.85 -6.52
C TRP A 301 8.43 -8.85 -6.29
N THR A 302 7.84 -8.80 -5.10
CA THR A 302 6.82 -9.75 -4.67
C THR A 302 5.48 -9.05 -4.48
N ILE A 303 4.44 -9.59 -5.09
CA ILE A 303 3.05 -9.29 -4.75
C ILE A 303 2.62 -10.30 -3.70
N ILE A 304 2.42 -9.80 -2.48
CA ILE A 304 1.96 -10.62 -1.35
C ILE A 304 0.55 -11.14 -1.65
N PHE A 305 0.27 -12.38 -1.26
CA PHE A 305 -1.07 -12.95 -1.32
C PHE A 305 -2.05 -12.08 -0.56
N ASN A 306 -2.97 -11.48 -1.31
CA ASN A 306 -3.99 -10.61 -0.81
C ASN A 306 -5.27 -10.90 -1.59
N ASP A 307 -6.41 -10.84 -0.91
CA ASP A 307 -7.76 -10.93 -1.49
C ASP A 307 -8.56 -9.66 -1.15
N THR A 308 -7.87 -8.60 -0.71
CA THR A 308 -8.48 -7.31 -0.44
C THR A 308 -8.71 -6.59 -1.76
N HIS A 309 -9.97 -6.41 -2.10
CA HIS A 309 -10.41 -5.55 -3.18
C HIS A 309 -10.47 -4.11 -2.69
N VAL A 310 -10.03 -3.16 -3.52
CA VAL A 310 -10.07 -1.73 -3.20
C VAL A 310 -10.70 -0.99 -4.36
N VAL A 311 -11.76 -0.25 -4.09
CA VAL A 311 -12.44 0.62 -5.04
C VAL A 311 -12.39 2.04 -4.52
N ARG A 312 -12.00 2.98 -5.39
CA ARG A 312 -12.10 4.41 -5.11
C ARG A 312 -13.26 4.97 -5.91
N GLY A 313 -14.30 5.39 -5.20
CA GLY A 313 -15.49 5.99 -5.78
C GLY A 313 -15.59 7.47 -5.41
N VAL A 314 -16.40 8.20 -6.16
CA VAL A 314 -16.72 9.60 -5.88
C VAL A 314 -18.17 9.69 -5.43
N THR A 315 -18.44 10.41 -4.34
CA THR A 315 -19.82 10.64 -3.88
C THR A 315 -20.59 11.52 -4.85
N ASP A 316 -21.86 11.21 -5.06
CA ASP A 316 -22.78 12.05 -5.82
C ASP A 316 -23.16 13.33 -5.05
N ALA A 317 -24.00 14.18 -5.65
CA ALA A 317 -24.46 15.43 -5.02
C ALA A 317 -25.23 15.23 -3.70
N SER A 318 -25.73 14.02 -3.43
CA SER A 318 -26.38 13.65 -2.16
C SER A 318 -25.39 13.11 -1.11
N GLY A 319 -24.09 13.11 -1.41
CA GLY A 319 -23.06 12.52 -0.56
C GLY A 319 -23.05 10.99 -0.58
N SER A 320 -23.71 10.36 -1.57
CA SER A 320 -23.86 8.92 -1.64
C SER A 320 -22.89 8.27 -2.61
N LEU A 321 -22.42 7.06 -2.30
CA LEU A 321 -21.64 6.21 -3.20
C LEU A 321 -22.16 4.77 -3.08
N VAL A 322 -22.32 4.07 -4.21
CA VAL A 322 -22.64 2.64 -4.23
C VAL A 322 -21.47 1.88 -4.83
N VAL A 323 -20.99 0.86 -4.11
CA VAL A 323 -19.97 -0.07 -4.61
C VAL A 323 -20.63 -1.42 -4.83
N PRO A 324 -20.74 -1.89 -6.08
CA PRO A 324 -21.45 -3.12 -6.40
C PRO A 324 -20.57 -4.37 -6.27
N ASP A 325 -21.19 -5.52 -6.50
CA ASP A 325 -20.52 -6.82 -6.74
C ASP A 325 -19.66 -7.30 -5.55
N LEU A 326 -20.13 -7.06 -4.32
CA LEU A 326 -19.58 -7.66 -3.11
C LEU A 326 -19.99 -9.14 -2.96
N PRO A 327 -19.19 -9.94 -2.22
CA PRO A 327 -19.58 -11.30 -1.85
C PRO A 327 -20.96 -11.36 -1.19
N THR A 328 -21.65 -12.49 -1.34
CA THR A 328 -23.01 -12.66 -0.81
C THR A 328 -23.08 -12.93 0.69
N THR A 329 -22.00 -13.42 1.30
CA THR A 329 -21.82 -13.60 2.75
C THR A 329 -20.32 -13.65 3.09
N GLY A 330 -19.97 -13.46 4.36
CA GLY A 330 -18.66 -13.80 4.90
C GLY A 330 -17.51 -12.95 4.38
N PHE A 331 -17.58 -11.64 4.63
CA PHE A 331 -16.52 -10.69 4.28
C PHE A 331 -16.42 -9.55 5.30
N ASP A 332 -15.23 -8.98 5.39
CA ASP A 332 -14.95 -7.75 6.13
C ASP A 332 -14.91 -6.60 5.13
N ILE A 333 -15.58 -5.48 5.42
CA ILE A 333 -15.60 -4.28 4.56
C ILE A 333 -15.34 -3.02 5.38
N ARG A 334 -14.59 -2.09 4.78
CA ARG A 334 -14.30 -0.77 5.33
C ARG A 334 -14.48 0.32 4.29
N ALA A 335 -14.89 1.51 4.72
CA ALA A 335 -14.88 2.72 3.92
C ALA A 335 -14.06 3.80 4.63
N ARG A 336 -13.29 4.57 3.86
CA ARG A 336 -12.42 5.64 4.37
C ARG A 336 -12.52 6.89 3.49
N TYR A 337 -12.64 8.03 4.15
CA TYR A 337 -12.54 9.36 3.54
C TYR A 337 -11.43 10.15 4.24
N GLU A 338 -10.43 10.56 3.47
CA GLU A 338 -9.21 11.21 3.98
C GLU A 338 -9.39 12.72 4.20
N GLY A 339 -10.55 13.28 3.85
CA GLY A 339 -10.77 14.73 3.85
C GLY A 339 -10.38 15.39 2.52
N ASP A 340 -10.66 16.68 2.43
CA ASP A 340 -10.27 17.55 1.32
C ASP A 340 -9.91 18.95 1.83
N ALA A 341 -9.79 19.93 0.93
CA ALA A 341 -9.44 21.30 1.31
C ALA A 341 -10.45 21.97 2.26
N THR A 342 -11.71 21.52 2.25
CA THR A 342 -12.87 22.11 2.94
C THR A 342 -13.45 21.20 4.03
N HIS A 343 -13.15 19.91 4.01
CA HIS A 343 -13.70 18.90 4.93
C HIS A 343 -12.60 18.09 5.59
N ARG A 344 -12.80 17.73 6.85
CA ARG A 344 -11.90 16.83 7.58
C ARG A 344 -12.10 15.39 7.12
N SER A 345 -11.09 14.56 7.37
CA SER A 345 -11.24 13.10 7.32
C SER A 345 -12.41 12.65 8.21
N ALA A 346 -13.04 11.55 7.81
CA ALA A 346 -14.06 10.90 8.62
C ALA A 346 -13.46 9.70 9.36
N ALA A 347 -14.00 9.39 10.54
CA ALA A 347 -13.70 8.12 11.18
C ALA A 347 -14.03 6.96 10.21
N PRO A 348 -13.13 5.97 10.03
CA PRO A 348 -13.39 4.86 9.12
C PRO A 348 -14.66 4.10 9.51
N ALA A 349 -15.52 3.82 8.54
CA ALA A 349 -16.69 2.99 8.74
C ALA A 349 -16.32 1.53 8.46
N PHE A 350 -16.65 0.61 9.37
CA PHE A 350 -16.33 -0.81 9.25
C PHE A 350 -17.59 -1.66 9.46
N ARG A 351 -17.70 -2.76 8.73
CA ARG A 351 -18.70 -3.79 8.93
C ARG A 351 -18.11 -5.18 8.67
N ARG A 352 -18.50 -6.14 9.50
CA ARG A 352 -18.30 -7.58 9.30
C ARG A 352 -19.67 -8.21 9.04
N ASP A 353 -19.79 -8.99 7.97
CA ASP A 353 -20.97 -9.80 7.64
C ASP A 353 -20.70 -11.28 7.97
#